data_AF-A0AA42H3M0-F1
#
_entry.id   AF-A0AA42H3M0-F1
#
_cell.length_a   1.000
_cell.length_b   1.000
_cell.length_c   1.000
_cell.angle_alpha   90.00
_cell.angle_beta   90.00
_cell.angle_gamma   90.00
#
_symmetry.space_group_name_H-M   'P 1'
#
loop_
_entity.id
_entity.type
_entity.pdbx_description
1 polymer ?
#
loop_
_entity_poly.entity_id
_entity_poly.type
_entity_poly.pdbx_seq_one_letter_code
_entity_poly.pdbx_strand_id
1 'polypeptide(L)'
;MAEHDFRYTLLNPAHTLTECRALAPGRYQVTGNGGSIRSGDVLIVTLKGSRDLSQRLTVEKVRHLINPPGQWMAVASGPVFHELEILNWQVACDSCGKRLDFEFAVDARLGETARKPAAQARIAELGWSGQDGQHRCPSCRKEEQL
;
A
#
# COMPACT_ATOMS: atom_id res chain seq x y z
N MET A 1 10.04 -4.78 -17.21
CA MET A 1 9.46 -4.35 -15.93
C MET A 1 8.39 -5.35 -15.58
N ALA A 2 8.63 -6.17 -14.56
CA ALA A 2 7.65 -7.10 -14.00
C ALA A 2 7.11 -6.57 -12.67
N GLU A 3 5.89 -6.97 -12.30
CA GLU A 3 5.34 -6.73 -10.97
C GLU A 3 5.35 -8.02 -10.18
N HIS A 4 5.83 -7.95 -8.94
CA HIS A 4 5.93 -9.07 -8.03
C HIS A 4 5.11 -8.79 -6.79
N ASP A 5 4.12 -9.63 -6.54
CA ASP A 5 3.27 -9.53 -5.37
C ASP A 5 3.90 -10.25 -4.18
N PHE A 6 4.29 -9.46 -3.16
CA PHE A 6 4.84 -9.89 -1.89
C PHE A 6 3.94 -9.48 -0.72
N ARG A 7 2.68 -9.12 -1.00
CA ARG A 7 1.69 -8.93 0.06
C ARG A 7 1.58 -10.22 0.86
N TYR A 8 1.37 -10.07 2.16
CA TYR A 8 1.21 -11.22 3.03
C TYR A 8 -0.04 -12.00 2.60
N THR A 9 0.15 -13.17 1.98
CA THR A 9 -0.93 -14.07 1.59
C THR A 9 -0.55 -15.49 1.99
N LEU A 10 -1.50 -16.26 2.51
CA LEU A 10 -1.29 -17.67 2.86
C LEU A 10 -1.12 -18.58 1.64
N LEU A 11 -1.32 -18.05 0.42
CA LEU A 11 -1.54 -18.84 -0.79
C LEU A 11 -0.34 -18.87 -1.74
N ASN A 12 0.74 -18.14 -1.47
CA ASN A 12 1.94 -18.14 -2.33
C ASN A 12 3.24 -18.26 -1.52
N PRO A 13 3.64 -19.48 -1.11
CA PRO A 13 4.86 -19.69 -0.33
C PRO A 13 6.14 -19.43 -1.12
N ALA A 14 6.07 -19.30 -2.46
CA ALA A 14 7.25 -19.06 -3.30
C ALA A 14 7.76 -17.63 -3.20
N HIS A 15 6.90 -16.66 -2.85
CA HIS A 15 7.26 -15.25 -2.68
C HIS A 15 7.11 -14.88 -1.21
N THR A 16 8.25 -14.78 -0.51
CA THR A 16 8.25 -14.39 0.90
C THR A 16 9.04 -13.11 1.08
N LEU A 17 8.44 -12.15 1.79
CA LEU A 17 9.12 -10.95 2.24
C LEU A 17 9.61 -11.18 3.67
N THR A 18 10.91 -11.08 3.89
CA THR A 18 11.51 -11.24 5.23
C THR A 18 11.60 -9.89 5.96
N GLU A 19 12.00 -8.84 5.25
CA GLU A 19 12.15 -7.50 5.82
C GLU A 19 11.80 -6.44 4.77
N CYS A 20 11.11 -5.38 5.19
CA CYS A 20 11.00 -4.13 4.45
C CYS A 20 11.26 -2.98 5.43
N ARG A 21 12.38 -2.29 5.26
CA ARG A 21 12.87 -1.24 6.15
C ARG A 21 13.01 0.07 5.38
N ALA A 22 12.47 1.16 5.91
CA ALA A 22 12.79 2.49 5.41
C ALA A 22 14.23 2.86 5.81
N LEU A 23 15.05 3.23 4.82
CA LEU A 23 16.41 3.74 5.02
C LEU A 23 16.42 5.27 5.12
N ALA A 24 15.58 5.91 4.32
CA ALA A 24 15.32 7.34 4.28
C ALA A 24 13.91 7.55 3.72
N PRO A 25 13.30 8.74 3.84
CA PRO A 25 12.01 9.02 3.21
C PRO A 25 12.05 8.68 1.70
N GLY A 26 11.14 7.80 1.25
CA GLY A 26 11.09 7.34 -0.15
C GLY A 26 12.07 6.23 -0.52
N ARG A 27 12.96 5.81 0.39
CA ARG A 27 13.99 4.79 0.11
C ARG A 27 13.90 3.61 1.07
N TYR A 28 13.89 2.41 0.50
CA TYR A 28 13.62 1.18 1.22
C TYR A 28 14.71 0.13 0.95
N GLN A 29 15.06 -0.62 1.99
CA GLN A 29 15.75 -1.90 1.87
C GLN A 29 14.71 -3.01 2.01
N VAL A 30 14.67 -3.90 1.04
CA VAL A 30 13.72 -5.00 0.98
C VAL A 30 14.51 -6.30 0.90
N THR A 31 14.18 -7.26 1.76
CA THR A 31 14.76 -8.61 1.74
C THR A 31 13.65 -9.61 1.56
N GLY A 32 13.81 -10.52 0.60
CA GLY A 32 12.82 -11.55 0.32
C GLY A 32 13.42 -12.76 -0.39
N ASN A 33 12.55 -13.70 -0.77
CA ASN A 33 12.90 -14.90 -1.51
C ASN A 33 11.92 -15.10 -2.68
N GLY A 34 12.42 -15.58 -3.83
CA GLY A 34 11.63 -15.86 -5.02
C GLY A 34 11.53 -14.66 -5.99
N GLY A 35 10.64 -14.77 -6.98
CA GLY A 35 10.32 -13.69 -7.93
C GLY A 35 11.35 -13.37 -9.00
N SER A 36 12.57 -13.92 -8.98
CA SER A 36 13.63 -13.59 -9.96
C SER A 36 13.81 -12.07 -10.17
N ILE A 37 13.81 -11.33 -9.07
CA ILE A 37 13.74 -9.85 -9.03
C ILE A 37 14.90 -9.21 -9.80
N ARG A 38 14.59 -8.14 -10.55
CA ARG A 38 15.56 -7.33 -11.29
C ARG A 38 15.39 -5.84 -10.99
N SER A 39 16.43 -5.05 -11.25
CA SER A 39 16.31 -3.59 -11.29
C SER A 39 15.23 -3.17 -12.29
N GLY A 40 14.41 -2.20 -11.88
CA GLY A 40 13.26 -1.70 -12.63
C GLY A 40 11.97 -2.50 -12.41
N ASP A 41 11.99 -3.62 -11.69
CA ASP A 41 10.77 -4.31 -11.30
C ASP A 41 10.04 -3.58 -10.17
N VAL A 42 8.76 -3.90 -9.99
CA VAL A 42 7.92 -3.37 -8.92
C VAL A 42 7.59 -4.46 -7.92
N LEU A 43 7.79 -4.18 -6.63
CA LEU A 43 7.37 -5.03 -5.53
C LEU A 43 6.10 -4.44 -4.91
N ILE A 44 5.06 -5.22 -4.80
CA ILE A 44 3.86 -4.87 -4.03
C ILE A 44 4.02 -5.49 -2.64
N VAL A 45 4.18 -4.66 -1.61
CA VAL A 45 4.46 -5.12 -0.24
C VAL A 45 3.42 -4.58 0.73
N THR A 46 3.00 -5.39 1.70
CA THR A 46 2.10 -4.95 2.78
C THR A 46 2.82 -3.93 3.68
N LEU A 47 2.14 -2.85 4.03
CA LEU A 47 2.65 -1.88 5.01
C LEU A 47 2.70 -2.53 6.40
N LYS A 48 3.83 -2.41 7.09
CA LYS A 48 4.00 -2.99 8.43
C LYS A 48 2.93 -2.43 9.38
N GLY A 49 2.17 -3.33 10.01
CA GLY A 49 1.09 -2.97 10.94
C GLY A 49 -0.28 -2.77 10.28
N SER A 50 -0.36 -2.81 8.95
CA SER A 50 -1.64 -2.75 8.23
C SER A 50 -2.20 -4.15 7.95
N ARG A 51 -3.53 -4.24 7.89
CA ARG A 51 -4.25 -5.42 7.41
C ARG A 51 -4.39 -5.44 5.89
N ASP A 52 -4.65 -4.28 5.30
CA ASP A 52 -5.10 -4.18 3.90
C ASP A 52 -4.26 -3.23 3.02
N LEU A 53 -3.43 -2.38 3.63
CA LEU A 53 -2.61 -1.43 2.89
C LEU A 53 -1.35 -2.08 2.36
N SER A 54 -1.06 -1.75 1.11
CA SER A 54 0.18 -2.13 0.43
C SER A 54 0.79 -0.91 -0.22
N GLN A 55 2.10 -0.97 -0.42
CA GLN A 55 2.87 0.03 -1.13
C GLN A 55 3.57 -0.62 -2.32
N ARG A 56 3.78 0.18 -3.35
CA ARG A 56 4.53 -0.21 -4.54
C ARG A 56 5.95 0.34 -4.41
N LEU A 57 6.93 -0.56 -4.53
CA LEU A 57 8.35 -0.23 -4.43
C LEU A 57 9.04 -0.56 -5.76
N THR A 58 9.67 0.42 -6.39
CA THR A 58 10.44 0.21 -7.62
C THR A 58 11.87 -0.16 -7.27
N VAL A 59 12.34 -1.30 -7.74
CA VAL A 59 13.69 -1.82 -7.45
C VAL A 59 14.74 -0.98 -8.16
N GLU A 60 15.61 -0.31 -7.40
CA GLU A 60 16.77 0.40 -7.93
C GLU A 60 17.92 -0.56 -8.20
N LYS A 61 18.26 -1.37 -7.18
CA LYS A 61 19.39 -2.30 -7.18
C LYS A 61 18.99 -3.57 -6.45
N VAL A 62 19.44 -4.73 -6.95
CA VAL A 62 19.21 -6.03 -6.31
C VAL A 62 20.51 -6.80 -6.20
N ARG A 63 20.68 -7.50 -5.08
CA ARG A 63 21.74 -8.46 -4.81
C ARG A 63 21.09 -9.79 -4.47
N HIS A 64 21.25 -10.78 -5.33
CA HIS A 64 20.88 -12.17 -5.01
C HIS A 64 21.92 -12.76 -4.06
N LEU A 65 21.44 -13.47 -3.04
CA LEU A 65 22.26 -14.12 -2.03
C LEU A 65 22.42 -15.60 -2.40
N ILE A 66 23.59 -16.15 -2.11
CA ILE A 66 23.90 -17.56 -2.38
C ILE A 66 23.25 -18.46 -1.33
N ASN A 67 23.17 -18.00 -0.08
CA ASN A 67 22.63 -18.75 1.04
C ASN A 67 21.77 -17.84 1.93
N PRO A 68 20.51 -18.20 2.22
CA PRO A 68 19.72 -19.29 1.62
C PRO A 68 19.46 -19.11 0.12
N PRO A 69 19.35 -20.21 -0.66
CA PRO A 69 19.05 -20.15 -2.09
C PRO A 69 17.76 -19.38 -2.39
N GLY A 70 17.78 -18.57 -3.44
CA GLY A 70 16.62 -17.78 -3.88
C GLY A 70 16.39 -16.50 -3.07
N GLN A 71 17.16 -16.26 -2.01
CA GLN A 71 17.07 -15.03 -1.24
C GLN A 71 17.75 -13.87 -1.97
N TRP A 72 17.22 -12.68 -1.76
CA TRP A 72 17.77 -11.45 -2.31
C TRP A 72 17.54 -10.28 -1.37
N MET A 73 18.36 -9.25 -1.55
CA MET A 73 18.22 -7.95 -0.93
C MET A 73 18.18 -6.89 -2.03
N ALA A 74 17.22 -5.99 -1.95
CA ALA A 74 17.02 -4.91 -2.90
C ALA A 74 16.99 -3.56 -2.20
N VAL A 75 17.54 -2.56 -2.88
CA VAL A 75 17.25 -1.15 -2.60
C VAL A 75 16.16 -0.73 -3.56
N ALA A 76 15.11 -0.11 -3.04
CA ALA A 76 13.95 0.30 -3.81
C ALA A 76 13.49 1.72 -3.43
N SER A 77 12.86 2.40 -4.38
CA SER A 77 12.19 3.68 -4.17
C SER A 77 10.68 3.48 -4.03
N GLY A 78 10.00 4.29 -3.23
CA GLY A 78 8.57 4.17 -2.99
C GLY A 78 7.94 5.43 -2.40
N PRO A 79 6.75 5.31 -1.78
CA PRO A 79 6.10 6.41 -1.07
C PRO A 79 7.03 7.10 -0.07
N VAL A 80 6.83 8.39 0.15
CA VAL A 80 7.65 9.17 1.08
C VAL A 80 6.90 9.29 2.40
N PHE A 81 7.39 8.59 3.42
CA PHE A 81 6.97 8.78 4.81
C PHE A 81 8.20 9.14 5.64
N HIS A 82 8.12 10.25 6.37
CA HIS A 82 9.09 10.54 7.42
C HIS A 82 8.69 9.84 8.72
N GLU A 83 7.39 9.80 9.01
CA GLU A 83 6.81 9.01 10.10
C GLU A 83 5.52 8.36 9.61
N LEU A 84 5.54 7.05 9.37
CA LEU A 84 4.36 6.33 8.92
C LEU A 84 3.35 6.18 10.07
N GLU A 85 2.16 6.73 9.89
CA GLU A 85 0.99 6.46 10.74
C GLU A 85 -0.09 5.76 9.90
N ILE A 86 -0.60 4.64 10.42
CA ILE A 86 -1.75 3.92 9.84
C ILE A 86 -2.95 4.22 10.72
N LEU A 87 -3.99 4.81 10.13
CA LEU A 87 -5.21 5.18 10.80
C LEU A 87 -6.39 4.40 10.23
N ASN A 88 -7.43 4.27 11.03
CA ASN A 88 -8.70 3.68 10.63
C ASN A 88 -9.79 4.76 10.60
N TRP A 89 -10.66 4.69 9.60
CA TRP A 89 -11.84 5.54 9.53
C TRP A 89 -13.05 4.76 9.03
N GLN A 90 -14.22 5.17 9.52
CA GLN A 90 -15.50 4.62 9.13
C GLN A 90 -16.36 5.71 8.50
N VAL A 91 -16.90 5.41 7.31
CA VAL A 91 -17.87 6.26 6.62
C VAL A 91 -19.14 5.48 6.29
N ALA A 92 -20.25 6.19 6.13
CA ALA A 92 -21.50 5.63 5.63
C ALA A 92 -21.82 6.24 4.26
N CYS A 93 -22.41 5.45 3.37
CA CYS A 93 -22.95 5.94 2.11
C CYS A 93 -24.17 6.81 2.38
N ASP A 94 -24.18 8.06 1.92
CA ASP A 94 -25.30 8.99 2.14
C ASP A 94 -26.59 8.57 1.42
N SER A 95 -26.50 7.67 0.42
CA SER A 95 -27.67 7.19 -0.32
C SER A 95 -28.31 5.92 0.28
N CYS A 96 -27.50 4.95 0.70
CA CYS A 96 -27.98 3.63 1.10
C CYS A 96 -27.57 3.20 2.52
N GLY A 97 -26.85 4.06 3.25
CA GLY A 97 -26.37 3.79 4.61
C GLY A 97 -25.29 2.72 4.73
N LYS A 98 -24.85 2.10 3.61
CA LYS A 98 -23.77 1.10 3.61
C LYS A 98 -22.54 1.67 4.30
N ARG A 99 -21.98 0.94 5.28
CA ARG A 99 -20.76 1.34 5.99
C ARG A 99 -19.52 0.82 5.28
N LEU A 100 -18.47 1.63 5.29
CA LEU A 100 -17.11 1.25 4.94
C LEU A 100 -16.21 1.54 6.13
N ASP A 101 -15.50 0.51 6.58
CA ASP A 101 -14.43 0.59 7.56
C ASP A 101 -13.13 0.32 6.80
N PHE A 102 -12.16 1.23 6.88
CA PHE A 102 -10.93 1.11 6.10
C PHE A 102 -9.72 1.76 6.77
N GLU A 103 -8.55 1.24 6.41
CA GLU A 103 -7.25 1.80 6.80
C GLU A 103 -6.74 2.76 5.74
N PHE A 104 -6.03 3.81 6.17
CA PHE A 104 -5.25 4.72 5.32
C PHE A 104 -3.92 5.08 5.98
N ALA A 105 -2.92 5.38 5.18
CA ALA A 105 -1.58 5.76 5.64
C ALA A 105 -1.35 7.27 5.46
N VAL A 106 -0.67 7.89 6.42
CA VAL A 106 -0.30 9.31 6.40
C VAL A 106 1.12 9.49 6.96
N ASP A 107 1.80 10.57 6.56
CA ASP A 107 3.02 11.01 7.22
C ASP A 107 2.63 11.82 8.47
N ALA A 108 2.85 11.25 9.65
CA ALA A 108 2.45 11.84 10.93
C ALA A 108 3.04 13.23 11.16
N ARG A 109 4.21 13.52 10.56
CA ARG A 109 4.87 14.84 10.68
C ARG A 109 4.08 15.97 10.03
N LEU A 110 3.17 15.65 9.11
CA LEU A 110 2.27 16.64 8.50
C LEU A 110 1.08 16.99 9.41
N GLY A 111 0.84 16.21 10.47
CA GLY A 111 -0.21 16.45 11.45
C GLY A 111 -1.63 16.29 10.92
N GLU A 112 -2.59 16.81 11.68
CA GLU A 112 -4.03 16.63 11.45
C GLU A 112 -4.50 17.10 10.07
N THR A 113 -3.86 18.12 9.51
CA THR A 113 -4.22 18.70 8.20
C THR A 113 -4.01 17.72 7.05
N ALA A 114 -3.13 16.73 7.18
CA ALA A 114 -2.87 15.71 6.17
C ALA A 114 -3.80 14.48 6.28
N ARG A 115 -4.46 14.27 7.43
CA ARG A 115 -5.32 13.09 7.65
C ARG A 115 -6.54 13.08 6.74
N LYS A 116 -7.27 14.20 6.64
CA LYS A 116 -8.46 14.30 5.78
C LYS A 116 -8.14 14.07 4.30
N PRO A 117 -7.12 14.72 3.70
CA PRO A 117 -6.69 14.42 2.33
C PRO A 117 -6.28 12.95 2.13
N ALA A 118 -5.53 12.36 3.05
CA ALA A 118 -5.10 10.96 2.94
C ALA A 118 -6.28 9.99 2.99
N ALA A 119 -7.24 10.22 3.90
CA ALA A 119 -8.47 9.46 4.00
C ALA A 119 -9.33 9.60 2.72
N GLN A 120 -9.44 10.82 2.17
CA GLN A 120 -10.17 11.09 0.93
C GLN A 120 -9.53 10.41 -0.29
N ALA A 121 -8.20 10.43 -0.39
CA ALA A 121 -7.50 9.69 -1.44
C ALA A 121 -7.78 8.18 -1.33
N ARG A 122 -7.77 7.65 -0.10
CA ARG A 122 -7.99 6.23 0.13
C ARG A 122 -9.42 5.78 -0.20
N ILE A 123 -10.47 6.53 0.15
CA ILE A 123 -11.84 6.15 -0.27
C ILE A 123 -11.99 6.13 -1.79
N ALA A 124 -11.30 7.04 -2.50
CA ALA A 124 -11.31 7.09 -3.95
C ALA A 124 -10.64 5.85 -4.57
N GLU A 125 -9.51 5.40 -4.00
CA GLU A 125 -8.86 4.12 -4.38
C GLU A 125 -9.79 2.91 -4.17
N LEU A 126 -10.61 2.93 -3.12
CA LEU A 126 -11.62 1.91 -2.83
C LEU A 126 -12.88 2.03 -3.71
N GLY A 127 -12.88 2.98 -4.67
CA GLY A 127 -13.94 3.18 -5.64
C GLY A 127 -15.14 3.98 -5.13
N TRP A 128 -15.08 4.54 -3.92
CA TRP A 128 -16.09 5.45 -3.40
C TRP A 128 -15.89 6.85 -3.97
N SER A 129 -16.95 7.65 -4.06
CA SER A 129 -16.83 9.08 -4.34
C SER A 129 -17.00 9.89 -3.07
N GLY A 130 -16.17 10.93 -2.93
CA GLY A 130 -16.32 11.98 -1.92
C GLY A 130 -16.50 13.32 -2.64
N GLN A 131 -17.73 13.77 -2.84
CA GLN A 131 -18.02 15.10 -3.42
C GLN A 131 -18.80 15.92 -2.41
N ASP A 132 -18.35 17.17 -2.18
CA ASP A 132 -19.03 18.15 -1.31
C ASP A 132 -19.37 17.65 0.10
N GLY A 133 -18.52 16.77 0.65
CA GLY A 133 -18.73 16.17 1.97
C GLY A 133 -19.68 14.97 2.00
N GLN A 134 -20.26 14.59 0.86
CA GLN A 134 -21.02 13.35 0.71
C GLN A 134 -20.12 12.20 0.27
N HIS A 135 -20.33 11.03 0.85
CA HIS A 135 -19.72 9.77 0.53
C HIS A 135 -20.73 8.85 -0.17
N ARG A 136 -20.42 8.42 -1.40
CA ARG A 136 -21.25 7.44 -2.12
C ARG A 136 -20.47 6.17 -2.42
N CYS A 137 -21.12 5.04 -2.15
CA CYS A 137 -20.53 3.73 -2.43
C CYS A 137 -20.53 3.43 -3.94
N PRO A 138 -19.68 2.49 -4.41
CA PRO A 138 -19.54 2.18 -5.83
C PRO A 138 -20.84 1.75 -6.51
N SER A 139 -21.78 1.16 -5.76
CA SER A 139 -23.10 0.75 -6.28
C SER A 139 -23.98 1.95 -6.55
N CYS A 140 -24.21 2.82 -5.55
CA CYS A 140 -25.05 4.01 -5.70
C CYS A 140 -24.49 4.99 -6.74
N ARG A 141 -23.16 5.07 -6.89
CA ARG A 141 -22.55 5.90 -7.93
C ARG A 141 -22.87 5.40 -9.34
N LYS A 142 -22.98 4.09 -9.54
CA LYS A 142 -23.35 3.51 -10.86
C LYS A 142 -24.82 3.76 -11.18
N GLU A 143 -25.68 3.73 -10.16
CA GLU A 143 -27.13 3.97 -10.31
C GLU A 143 -27.44 5.43 -10.71
N GLU A 144 -26.65 6.42 -10.26
CA GLU A 144 -26.82 7.82 -10.67
C GLU A 144 -26.41 8.13 -12.12
N GLN A 145 -25.65 7.24 -12.76
CA GLN A 145 -25.14 7.41 -14.11
C GLN A 145 -26.02 6.71 -15.18
N LEU A 146 -27.08 6.02 -14.73
CA LEU A 146 -28.09 5.33 -15.55
C LEU A 146 -29.36 6.17 -15.66
#